data_AF-A0AB39IAA4-F1
#
_entry.id   AF-A0AB39IAA4-F1
#
_cell.length_a   1.000
_cell.length_b   1.000
_cell.length_c   1.000
_cell.angle_alpha   90.00
_cell.angle_beta   90.00
_cell.angle_gamma   90.00
#
_symmetry.space_group_name_H-M   'P 1'
#
loop_
_entity.id
_entity.type
_entity.pdbx_description
1 polymer ?
#
loop_
_entity_poly.entity_id
_entity_poly.type
_entity_poly.pdbx_seq_one_letter_code
_entity_poly.pdbx_strand_id
1 'polypeptide(L)'
;MESPVISPINHAIAQEAGSLTVETCATPLSAEQHALLLPWFALNDANPDMPWFLHEPVHRDESGLHAAEVIALCRHFCAHHANSVLLYEYHGVPPQFRTPLLQSLLYAAPGFHRSLGIKAQGRTLAERDLACTLLDHDGTVLYLSDPLRRVSPCADAQPVTYRYCRFYPH
;
A
#
# COMPACT_ATOMS: atom_id res chain seq x y z
N MET A 1 -12.06 27.95 35.40
CA MET A 1 -12.15 26.64 34.73
C MET A 1 -10.79 26.39 34.12
N GLU A 2 -9.95 25.60 34.78
CA GLU A 2 -8.66 25.18 34.23
C GLU A 2 -8.93 24.10 33.18
N SER A 3 -8.46 24.33 31.96
CA SER A 3 -8.49 23.33 30.90
C SER A 3 -7.63 22.15 31.32
N PRO A 4 -8.08 20.90 31.14
CA PRO A 4 -7.25 19.74 31.43
C PRO A 4 -6.02 19.76 30.51
N VAL A 5 -4.84 19.81 31.12
CA VAL A 5 -3.56 19.60 30.44
C VAL A 5 -3.49 18.12 30.08
N ILE A 6 -3.79 17.80 28.82
CA ILE A 6 -3.52 16.46 28.28
C ILE A 6 -2.01 16.38 28.11
N SER A 7 -1.33 15.82 29.12
CA SER A 7 0.06 15.42 28.97
C SER A 7 0.14 14.37 27.86
N PRO A 8 1.04 14.49 26.87
CA PRO A 8 1.25 13.42 25.92
C PRO A 8 1.72 12.20 26.72
N ILE A 9 0.96 11.11 26.66
CA ILE A 9 1.39 9.86 27.24
C ILE A 9 2.56 9.40 26.37
N ASN A 10 3.77 9.59 26.89
CA ASN A 10 5.00 9.27 26.21
C ASN A 10 5.22 7.75 26.31
N HIS A 11 4.38 7.00 25.61
CA HIS A 11 4.57 5.56 25.46
C HIS A 11 5.79 5.37 24.59
N ALA A 12 6.76 4.59 25.07
CA ALA A 12 7.79 4.09 24.18
C ALA A 12 7.08 3.28 23.09
N ILE A 13 7.39 3.54 21.83
CA ILE A 13 6.85 2.78 20.70
C ILE A 13 7.99 1.95 20.14
N ALA A 14 7.82 0.62 20.15
CA ALA A 14 8.74 -0.29 19.49
C ALA A 14 8.52 -0.20 17.98
N GLN A 15 9.60 -0.19 17.20
CA GLN A 15 9.54 -0.18 15.73
C GLN A 15 10.44 -1.27 15.18
N GLU A 16 9.87 -2.12 14.33
CA GLU A 16 10.59 -3.10 13.52
C GLU A 16 10.43 -2.74 12.04
N ALA A 17 11.53 -2.53 11.32
CA ALA A 17 11.50 -2.21 9.90
C ALA A 17 11.98 -3.40 9.07
N GLY A 18 11.38 -3.57 7.90
CA GLY A 18 11.79 -4.59 6.93
C GLY A 18 11.45 -4.19 5.50
N SER A 19 11.86 -5.05 4.57
CA SER A 19 11.56 -4.88 3.16
C SER A 19 11.32 -6.20 2.46
N LEU A 20 10.51 -6.17 1.41
CA LEU A 20 10.25 -7.30 0.52
C LEU A 20 10.60 -6.88 -0.91
N THR A 21 11.48 -7.63 -1.57
CA THR A 21 11.74 -7.46 -3.00
C THR A 21 10.76 -8.32 -3.77
N VAL A 22 10.00 -7.70 -4.65
CA VAL A 22 8.95 -8.33 -5.45
C VAL A 22 9.37 -8.26 -6.91
N GLU A 23 9.51 -9.41 -7.55
CA GLU A 23 9.69 -9.50 -9.00
C GLU A 23 8.44 -9.00 -9.72
N THR A 24 8.63 -8.24 -10.79
CA THR A 24 7.55 -7.67 -11.57
C THR A 24 7.64 -8.10 -13.03
N CYS A 25 6.51 -8.03 -13.72
CA CYS A 25 6.42 -8.21 -15.16
C CYS A 25 5.62 -7.05 -15.75
N ALA A 26 5.94 -6.71 -17.00
CA ALA A 26 5.25 -5.69 -17.76
C ALA A 26 4.60 -6.33 -18.98
N THR A 27 3.30 -6.09 -19.15
CA THR A 27 2.56 -6.55 -20.32
C THR A 27 1.98 -5.34 -21.05
N PRO A 28 2.04 -5.28 -22.40
CA PRO A 28 1.38 -4.20 -23.14
C PRO A 28 -0.11 -4.15 -22.80
N LEU A 29 -0.67 -2.95 -22.65
CA LEU A 29 -2.10 -2.80 -22.44
C LEU A 29 -2.88 -3.40 -23.62
N SER A 30 -3.91 -4.20 -23.32
CA SER A 30 -4.88 -4.61 -24.33
C SER A 30 -5.72 -3.40 -24.79
N ALA A 31 -6.37 -3.52 -25.95
CA ALA A 31 -7.26 -2.46 -26.46
C ALA A 31 -8.40 -2.13 -25.48
N GLU A 32 -8.93 -3.13 -24.77
CA GLU A 32 -9.96 -2.95 -23.75
C GLU A 32 -9.42 -2.19 -22.53
N GLN A 33 -8.25 -2.56 -22.02
CA GLN A 33 -7.60 -1.89 -20.90
C GLN A 33 -7.25 -0.44 -21.27
N HIS A 34 -6.75 -0.21 -22.48
CA HIS A 34 -6.46 1.13 -23.00
C HIS A 34 -7.72 2.00 -23.02
N ALA A 35 -8.84 1.48 -23.53
CA ALA A 35 -10.13 2.19 -23.55
C ALA A 35 -10.62 2.55 -22.13
N LEU A 36 -10.47 1.63 -21.16
CA LEU A 36 -10.82 1.88 -19.76
C LEU A 36 -9.93 2.95 -19.09
N LEU A 37 -8.69 3.10 -19.57
CA LEU A 37 -7.70 4.06 -19.05
C LEU A 37 -7.77 5.44 -19.74
N LEU A 38 -8.59 5.65 -20.78
CA LEU A 38 -8.72 6.95 -21.43
C LEU A 38 -9.02 8.12 -20.47
N PRO A 39 -9.98 8.00 -19.51
CA PRO A 39 -10.20 9.06 -18.53
C PRO A 39 -8.98 9.31 -17.63
N TRP A 40 -8.21 8.25 -17.33
CA TRP A 40 -6.99 8.38 -16.55
C TRP A 40 -5.90 9.14 -17.29
N PHE A 41 -5.70 8.82 -18.57
CA PHE A 41 -4.71 9.51 -19.40
C PHE A 41 -5.01 11.02 -19.44
N ALA A 42 -6.29 11.38 -19.63
CA ALA A 42 -6.72 12.77 -19.62
C ALA A 42 -6.51 13.47 -18.26
N LEU A 43 -6.79 12.80 -17.14
CA LEU A 43 -6.63 13.37 -15.80
C LEU A 43 -5.18 13.51 -15.34
N ASN A 44 -4.24 12.82 -15.99
CA ASN A 44 -2.82 12.80 -15.61
C ASN A 44 -1.92 13.44 -16.69
N ASP A 45 -2.49 14.18 -17.65
CA ASP A 45 -1.79 14.79 -18.79
C ASP A 45 -0.85 13.82 -19.51
N ALA A 46 -1.28 12.55 -19.62
CA ALA A 46 -0.51 11.47 -20.18
C ALA A 46 -0.91 11.25 -21.64
N ASN A 47 0.08 11.07 -22.54
CA ASN A 47 -0.19 10.83 -23.96
C ASN A 47 -0.76 9.41 -24.15
N PRO A 48 -2.01 9.23 -24.61
CA PRO A 48 -2.58 7.89 -24.83
C PRO A 48 -1.98 7.16 -26.04
N ASP A 49 -1.35 7.88 -26.97
CA ASP A 49 -0.85 7.32 -28.24
C ASP A 49 0.53 6.65 -28.11
N MET A 50 1.19 6.81 -26.97
CA MET A 50 2.45 6.11 -26.70
C MET A 50 2.20 4.67 -26.21
N PRO A 51 3.19 3.76 -26.30
CA PRO A 51 3.06 2.43 -25.69
C PRO A 51 2.91 2.52 -24.17
N TRP A 52 1.91 1.83 -23.64
CA TRP A 52 1.65 1.71 -22.21
C TRP A 52 1.65 0.25 -21.79
N PHE A 53 2.13 0.02 -20.58
CA PHE A 53 2.30 -1.30 -20.01
C PHE A 53 1.64 -1.38 -18.64
N LEU A 54 1.02 -2.53 -18.38
CA LEU A 54 0.56 -2.94 -17.07
C LEU A 54 1.71 -3.64 -16.34
N HIS A 55 2.09 -3.10 -15.19
CA HIS A 55 3.11 -3.64 -14.31
C HIS A 55 2.48 -4.35 -13.14
N GLU A 56 2.87 -5.60 -12.94
CA GLU A 56 2.23 -6.50 -11.97
C GLU A 56 3.29 -7.40 -11.31
N PRO A 57 3.07 -7.88 -10.08
CA PRO A 57 3.94 -8.87 -9.46
C PRO A 57 4.01 -10.14 -10.31
N VAL A 58 5.13 -10.86 -10.32
CA VAL A 58 5.21 -12.18 -10.98
C VAL A 58 4.44 -13.22 -10.16
N HIS A 59 4.70 -13.25 -8.85
CA HIS A 59 4.02 -14.14 -7.90
C HIS A 59 2.85 -13.38 -7.26
N ARG A 60 1.64 -13.70 -7.70
CA ARG A 60 0.44 -12.92 -7.37
C ARG A 60 -0.49 -13.68 -6.44
N ASP A 61 -1.33 -12.93 -5.75
CA ASP A 61 -2.49 -13.43 -5.05
C ASP A 61 -3.61 -13.86 -6.03
N GLU A 62 -4.70 -14.42 -5.51
CA GLU A 62 -5.83 -14.89 -6.31
C GLU A 62 -6.49 -13.76 -7.13
N SER A 63 -6.42 -12.51 -6.67
CA SER A 63 -6.92 -11.35 -7.41
C SER A 63 -5.98 -10.89 -8.52
N GLY A 64 -4.73 -11.34 -8.53
CA GLY A 64 -3.71 -10.93 -9.49
C GLY A 64 -3.11 -9.54 -9.25
N LEU A 65 -3.46 -8.86 -8.15
CA LEU A 65 -3.14 -7.45 -7.93
C LEU A 65 -2.02 -7.19 -6.93
N HIS A 66 -1.77 -8.15 -6.03
CA HIS A 66 -0.80 -8.04 -4.96
C HIS A 66 0.21 -9.17 -5.02
N ALA A 67 1.43 -8.87 -4.58
CA ALA A 67 2.46 -9.88 -4.47
C ALA A 67 2.09 -10.89 -3.37
N ALA A 68 2.34 -12.18 -3.61
CA ALA A 68 2.02 -13.23 -2.64
C ALA A 68 2.72 -13.01 -1.29
N GLU A 69 3.94 -12.47 -1.31
CA GLU A 69 4.76 -12.11 -0.14
C GLU A 69 4.11 -10.99 0.68
N VAL A 70 3.51 -10.01 0.02
CA VAL A 70 2.78 -8.92 0.68
C VAL A 70 1.53 -9.46 1.37
N ILE A 71 0.79 -10.35 0.71
CA ILE A 71 -0.37 -11.01 1.32
C ILE A 71 0.04 -11.87 2.52
N ALA A 72 1.14 -12.61 2.40
CA ALA A 72 1.68 -13.42 3.49
C ALA A 72 2.09 -12.55 4.69
N LEU A 73 2.76 -11.42 4.46
CA LEU A 73 3.11 -10.45 5.50
C LEU A 73 1.86 -9.93 6.23
N CYS A 74 0.85 -9.49 5.49
CA CYS A 74 -0.40 -8.97 6.06
C CYS A 74 -1.14 -10.03 6.88
N ARG A 75 -1.27 -11.26 6.36
CA ARG A 75 -1.93 -12.37 7.06
C ARG A 75 -1.16 -12.77 8.32
N HIS A 76 0.17 -12.87 8.23
CA HIS A 76 1.01 -13.16 9.38
C HIS A 76 0.86 -12.11 10.48
N PHE A 77 0.87 -10.83 10.11
CA PHE A 77 0.66 -9.74 11.07
C PHE A 77 -0.70 -9.83 11.76
N CYS A 78 -1.79 -10.02 11.01
CA CYS A 78 -3.13 -10.15 11.59
C CYS A 78 -3.27 -11.39 12.50
N ALA A 79 -2.58 -12.48 12.19
CA ALA A 79 -2.61 -13.70 13.02
C ALA A 79 -1.95 -13.52 14.39
N HIS A 80 -1.02 -12.56 14.53
CA HIS A 80 -0.29 -12.31 15.78
C HIS A 80 -0.82 -11.09 16.55
N HIS A 81 -1.65 -10.25 15.92
CA HIS A 81 -2.14 -9.00 16.49
C HIS A 81 -3.67 -8.87 16.32
N ALA A 82 -4.40 -9.13 17.41
CA ALA A 82 -5.86 -9.08 17.43
C ALA A 82 -6.42 -7.68 17.09
N ASN A 83 -5.75 -6.62 17.55
CA ASN A 83 -6.09 -5.23 17.27
C ASN A 83 -5.13 -4.64 16.22
N SER A 84 -5.07 -5.28 15.06
CA SER A 84 -4.18 -4.87 13.96
C SER A 84 -4.75 -3.67 13.17
N VAL A 85 -3.88 -2.72 12.83
CA VAL A 85 -4.18 -1.55 12.01
C VAL A 85 -3.26 -1.55 10.79
N LEU A 86 -3.83 -1.35 9.60
CA LEU A 86 -3.06 -1.21 8.36
C LEU A 86 -2.96 0.26 7.96
N LEU A 87 -1.74 0.75 7.77
CA LEU A 87 -1.46 1.99 7.05
C LEU A 87 -0.81 1.64 5.71
N TYR A 88 -1.58 1.72 4.64
CA TYR A 88 -1.15 1.31 3.30
C TYR A 88 -0.87 2.53 2.43
N GLU A 89 0.40 2.79 2.19
CA GLU A 89 0.84 3.80 1.22
C GLU A 89 1.02 3.13 -0.15
N TYR A 90 0.45 3.72 -1.21
CA TYR A 90 0.57 3.18 -2.57
C TYR A 90 0.95 4.23 -3.59
N HIS A 91 1.79 3.82 -4.56
CA HIS A 91 2.16 4.63 -5.71
C HIS A 91 1.21 4.44 -6.89
N GLY A 92 0.90 5.54 -7.57
CA GLY A 92 0.09 5.51 -8.78
C GLY A 92 -1.39 5.35 -8.48
N VAL A 93 -2.14 4.87 -9.47
CA VAL A 93 -3.59 4.80 -9.45
C VAL A 93 -3.97 3.33 -9.73
N PRO A 94 -4.99 2.77 -9.06
CA PRO A 94 -5.39 1.40 -9.32
C PRO A 94 -5.82 1.28 -10.79
N PRO A 95 -5.39 0.25 -11.52
CA PRO A 95 -5.72 0.07 -12.93
C PRO A 95 -7.23 -0.07 -13.18
N GLN A 96 -8.01 -0.46 -12.17
CA GLN A 96 -9.38 -0.89 -12.36
C GLN A 96 -10.45 0.20 -12.23
N PHE A 97 -10.17 1.38 -11.66
CA PHE A 97 -11.15 2.42 -11.26
C PHE A 97 -12.41 1.95 -10.47
N ARG A 98 -12.60 0.64 -10.28
CA ARG A 98 -13.78 0.00 -9.69
C ARG A 98 -13.49 -0.49 -8.28
N THR A 99 -12.31 -1.06 -8.04
CA THR A 99 -11.85 -1.46 -6.70
C THR A 99 -10.53 -0.78 -6.38
N PRO A 100 -10.48 0.10 -5.36
CA PRO A 100 -9.21 0.71 -4.96
C PRO A 100 -8.27 -0.33 -4.32
N LEU A 101 -6.95 -0.11 -4.45
CA LEU A 101 -5.93 -1.09 -4.06
C LEU A 101 -6.04 -1.56 -2.60
N LEU A 102 -6.42 -0.65 -1.70
CA LEU A 102 -6.62 -1.01 -0.31
C LEU A 102 -7.74 -2.04 -0.14
N GLN A 103 -8.89 -1.85 -0.78
CA GLN A 103 -10.03 -2.78 -0.68
C GLN A 103 -9.68 -4.15 -1.25
N SER A 104 -8.94 -4.18 -2.36
CA SER A 104 -8.40 -5.43 -2.92
C SER A 104 -7.46 -6.14 -1.95
N LEU A 105 -6.55 -5.40 -1.31
CA LEU A 105 -5.62 -5.94 -0.32
C LEU A 105 -6.35 -6.50 0.90
N LEU A 106 -7.34 -5.79 1.41
CA LEU A 106 -8.15 -6.23 2.56
C LEU A 106 -9.02 -7.45 2.25
N TYR A 107 -9.45 -7.59 0.99
CA TYR A 107 -10.13 -8.80 0.54
C TYR A 107 -9.18 -10.00 0.51
N ALA A 108 -7.96 -9.82 -0.01
CA ALA A 108 -6.96 -10.89 -0.08
C ALA A 108 -6.32 -11.24 1.28
N ALA A 109 -6.19 -10.27 2.19
CA ALA A 109 -5.63 -10.42 3.52
C ALA A 109 -6.59 -9.85 4.59
N PRO A 110 -7.71 -10.53 4.88
CA PRO A 110 -8.65 -10.09 5.90
C PRO A 110 -8.03 -10.21 7.30
N GLY A 111 -8.52 -9.41 8.25
CA GLY A 111 -8.14 -9.51 9.66
C GLY A 111 -7.77 -8.19 10.32
N PHE A 112 -7.46 -7.14 9.54
CA PHE A 112 -7.22 -5.82 10.09
C PHE A 112 -8.49 -5.24 10.73
N HIS A 113 -8.35 -4.75 11.95
CA HIS A 113 -9.43 -4.08 12.67
C HIS A 113 -9.70 -2.68 12.12
N ARG A 114 -8.64 -1.97 11.71
CA ARG A 114 -8.71 -0.67 11.05
C ARG A 114 -7.73 -0.59 9.90
N SER A 115 -8.05 0.23 8.91
CA SER A 115 -7.20 0.39 7.73
C SER A 115 -7.31 1.79 7.14
N LEU A 116 -6.19 2.35 6.72
CA LEU A 116 -6.12 3.63 6.01
C LEU A 116 -5.23 3.50 4.79
N GLY A 117 -5.70 4.03 3.66
CA GLY A 117 -4.97 4.05 2.40
C GLY A 117 -4.50 5.47 2.08
N ILE A 118 -3.22 5.64 1.79
CA ILE A 118 -2.61 6.92 1.44
C ILE A 118 -1.97 6.81 0.05
N LYS A 119 -2.28 7.75 -0.83
CA LYS A 119 -1.58 7.86 -2.11
C LYS A 119 -0.22 8.53 -1.88
N ALA A 120 0.86 7.86 -2.26
CA ALA A 120 2.21 8.41 -2.16
C ALA A 120 2.35 9.67 -3.02
N GLN A 121 2.84 10.77 -2.44
CA GLN A 121 3.06 12.05 -3.13
C GLN A 121 4.54 12.30 -3.48
N GLY A 122 5.37 11.26 -3.44
CA GLY A 122 6.82 11.39 -3.67
C GLY A 122 7.57 12.17 -2.59
N ARG A 123 6.93 12.38 -1.44
CA ARG A 123 7.54 12.90 -0.22
C ARG A 123 7.65 11.75 0.77
N THR A 124 8.75 11.69 1.51
CA THR A 124 8.84 10.83 2.68
C THR A 124 7.79 11.30 3.68
N LEU A 125 6.69 10.57 3.79
CA LEU A 125 5.78 10.73 4.93
C LEU A 125 6.56 10.32 6.18
N ALA A 126 6.38 11.04 7.29
CA ALA A 126 6.86 10.57 8.58
C ALA A 126 5.98 9.39 9.01
N GLU A 127 6.27 8.21 8.46
CA GLU A 127 5.56 6.93 8.66
C GLU A 127 5.31 6.70 10.15
N ARG A 128 6.32 7.05 10.96
CA ARG A 128 6.29 7.03 12.42
C ARG A 128 5.22 7.94 13.00
N ASP A 129 5.11 9.20 12.60
CA ASP A 129 4.17 10.15 13.20
C ASP A 129 2.71 9.76 12.91
N LEU A 130 2.44 9.31 11.68
CA LEU A 130 1.13 8.79 11.30
C LEU A 130 0.82 7.48 12.02
N ALA A 131 1.78 6.56 12.12
CA ALA A 131 1.62 5.33 12.88
C ALA A 131 1.39 5.63 14.37
N CYS A 132 2.13 6.55 14.98
CA CYS A 132 1.93 7.02 16.35
C CYS A 132 0.52 7.57 16.59
N THR A 133 -0.05 8.26 15.60
CA THR A 133 -1.42 8.78 15.67
C THR A 133 -2.47 7.67 15.59
N LEU A 134 -2.14 6.56 14.92
CA LEU A 134 -3.03 5.40 14.74
C LEU A 134 -2.84 4.33 15.82
N LEU A 135 -1.74 4.37 16.56
CA LEU A 135 -1.50 3.55 17.73
C LEU A 135 -2.42 4.01 18.85
N ASP A 136 -3.41 3.19 19.15
CA ASP A 136 -4.12 3.26 20.43
C ASP A 136 -3.50 2.27 21.42
N HIS A 137 -3.85 2.41 22.71
CA HIS A 137 -3.26 1.65 23.83
C HIS A 137 -3.18 0.12 23.63
N ASP A 138 -4.05 -0.47 22.81
CA ASP A 138 -4.06 -1.92 22.53
C ASP A 138 -3.82 -2.27 21.05
N GLY A 139 -3.51 -1.29 20.20
CA GLY A 139 -3.41 -1.47 18.74
C GLY A 139 -1.99 -1.70 18.25
N THR A 140 -1.81 -2.53 17.23
CA THR A 140 -0.52 -2.69 16.53
C THR A 140 -0.65 -2.19 15.10
N VAL A 141 0.29 -1.37 14.62
CA VAL A 141 0.22 -0.78 13.28
C VAL A 141 1.22 -1.45 12.34
N LEU A 142 0.73 -1.95 11.20
CA LEU A 142 1.55 -2.29 10.05
C LEU A 142 1.49 -1.14 9.05
N TYR A 143 2.61 -0.44 8.88
CA TYR A 143 2.83 0.43 7.75
C TYR A 143 3.40 -0.38 6.58
N LEU A 144 2.82 -0.22 5.39
CA LEU A 144 3.26 -0.86 4.16
C LEU A 144 3.31 0.18 3.04
N SER A 145 4.50 0.39 2.46
CA SER A 145 4.71 1.23 1.28
C SER A 145 4.83 0.34 0.04
N ASP A 146 3.86 0.49 -0.86
CA ASP A 146 3.78 -0.16 -2.17
C ASP A 146 4.31 0.80 -3.26
N PRO A 147 5.54 0.58 -3.75
CA PRO A 147 6.16 1.42 -4.78
C PRO A 147 5.71 1.06 -6.22
N LEU A 148 4.91 0.01 -6.41
CA LEU A 148 4.61 -0.55 -7.73
C LEU A 148 3.74 0.42 -8.54
N ARG A 149 4.36 1.01 -9.57
CA ARG A 149 3.66 1.83 -10.57
C ARG A 149 2.96 0.91 -11.59
N ARG A 150 1.72 0.56 -11.29
CA ARG A 150 0.94 -0.42 -12.07
C ARG A 150 0.67 -0.04 -13.53
N VAL A 151 0.68 1.25 -13.86
CA VAL A 151 0.54 1.73 -15.24
C VAL A 151 1.73 2.63 -15.57
N SER A 152 2.48 2.28 -16.61
CA SER A 152 3.74 2.95 -16.96
C SER A 152 3.99 2.90 -18.46
N PRO A 153 4.63 3.92 -19.07
CA PRO A 153 5.08 3.85 -20.46
C PRO A 153 6.35 3.01 -20.63
N CYS A 154 6.96 2.55 -19.54
CA CYS A 154 8.18 1.75 -19.57
C CYS A 154 7.84 0.25 -19.73
N ALA A 155 8.52 -0.43 -20.65
CA ALA A 155 8.43 -1.88 -20.82
C ALA A 155 9.28 -2.65 -19.79
N ASP A 156 10.25 -1.98 -19.14
CA ASP A 156 11.18 -2.63 -18.23
C ASP A 156 10.54 -2.83 -16.85
N ALA A 157 10.24 -4.07 -16.52
CA ALA A 157 9.69 -4.49 -15.23
C ALA A 157 10.80 -4.88 -14.25
N GLN A 158 11.47 -3.89 -13.68
CA GLN A 158 12.47 -4.15 -12.65
C GLN A 158 11.80 -4.61 -11.34
N PRO A 159 12.44 -5.49 -10.55
CA PRO A 159 11.95 -5.80 -9.21
C PRO A 159 11.78 -4.53 -8.38
N VAL A 160 10.73 -4.49 -7.57
CA VAL A 160 10.41 -3.35 -6.70
C VAL A 160 10.53 -3.73 -5.23
N THR A 161 10.97 -2.80 -4.41
CA THR A 161 11.19 -3.03 -2.97
C THR A 161 10.08 -2.41 -2.16
N TYR A 162 9.17 -3.24 -1.66
CA TYR A 162 8.18 -2.83 -0.67
C TYR A 162 8.88 -2.61 0.66
N ARG A 163 8.56 -1.50 1.32
CA ARG A 163 9.06 -1.20 2.67
C ARG A 163 7.93 -1.35 3.65
N TYR A 164 8.21 -1.90 4.83
CA TYR A 164 7.23 -1.98 5.88
C TYR A 164 7.84 -1.68 7.24
N CYS A 165 7.01 -1.14 8.12
CA CYS A 165 7.33 -0.92 9.53
C CYS A 165 6.20 -1.49 10.37
N ARG A 166 6.54 -2.21 11.44
CA ARG A 166 5.60 -2.68 12.46
C ARG A 166 5.82 -1.85 13.70
N PHE A 167 4.75 -1.28 14.22
CA PHE A 167 4.78 -0.45 15.42
C PHE A 167 3.93 -1.10 16.51
N TYR A 168 4.51 -1.19 17.71
CA TYR A 168 3.89 -1.84 18.85
C TYR A 168 3.88 -0.91 20.07
N PRO A 169 2.82 -0.94 20.90
CA PRO A 169 2.87 -0.35 22.23
C PRO A 169 3.90 -1.14 23.07
N HIS A 170 4.78 -0.44 23.79
CA HIS A 170 5.66 -1.07 24.78
C HIS A 170 4.92 -1.43 26.07
#